data_AF-B8R4G1-F1
#
_entry.id   AF-B8R4G1-F1
#
_cell.length_a   1.000
_cell.length_b   1.000
_cell.length_c   1.000
_cell.angle_alpha   90.00
_cell.angle_beta   90.00
_cell.angle_gamma   90.00
#
_symmetry.space_group_name_H-M   'P 1'
#
loop_
_entity.id
_entity.type
_entity.pdbx_description
1 polymer ?
#
loop_
_entity_poly.entity_id
_entity_poly.type
_entity_poly.pdbx_seq_one_letter_code
_entity_poly.pdbx_strand_id
1 'polypeptide(L)'
;MGSLKTLSGGLLLGLCLTLLGWGAEGQWDGHPKKEISGSGPINLGQQQRGTWWPLMQTRENLTEVKSIKSMFQFRTFDPEGVVFYGDTREGEDWFVLILRNGLPEMQIGKADILVSVQGGPKLNDGKWHLVEISSQGDFVVLEVDGQKALVVGLKSKETMEVLTGQIRLALGGILVSVDKLFLPFQPEMDGCIQKGNWLNLSTPWETELIGEPWPCYQNIQPGSYFPGAGLAAFNTTDLPGHQTEEGGITIDIHGDSTKMEGTVLSLNTPGQELPTVTVKINNNPKKVILTILKSDAITEQSFSRLSLTLLKNQVNMDIDDTHLTFEIDSIPDFPRSWKEGMILAFGGLPGDGVSYSSIQYLKGCLEKIQVQGQDVDLDRALYKDLSVSSHSCPSEV
;
A
#
# COMPACT_ATOMS: atom_id res chain seq x y z
N MET A 1 14.89 -50.47 -42.39
CA MET A 1 15.14 -50.41 -40.94
C MET A 1 15.83 -49.06 -40.63
N GLY A 2 15.19 -48.23 -39.80
CA GLY A 2 15.69 -46.99 -39.14
C GLY A 2 16.01 -45.80 -40.07
N SER A 3 15.14 -44.81 -40.30
CA SER A 3 14.60 -43.76 -39.41
C SER A 3 15.68 -42.96 -38.65
N LEU A 4 16.03 -41.80 -39.21
CA LEU A 4 16.74 -40.70 -38.55
C LEU A 4 15.89 -40.18 -37.38
N LYS A 5 16.49 -40.10 -36.18
CA LYS A 5 15.98 -39.28 -35.08
C LYS A 5 16.90 -38.07 -34.88
N THR A 6 16.29 -36.91 -35.02
CA THR A 6 16.74 -35.61 -34.54
C THR A 6 16.81 -35.61 -33.01
N LEU A 7 17.86 -35.00 -32.45
CA LEU A 7 17.83 -34.47 -31.08
C LEU A 7 18.57 -33.13 -31.07
N SER A 8 17.77 -32.13 -30.74
CA SER A 8 17.99 -30.70 -30.75
C SER A 8 19.03 -30.25 -29.74
N GLY A 9 19.85 -29.29 -30.17
CA GLY A 9 20.80 -28.57 -29.35
C GLY A 9 20.13 -27.75 -28.26
N GLY A 10 20.83 -27.65 -27.13
CA GLY A 10 20.49 -26.74 -26.04
C GLY A 10 20.64 -25.29 -26.45
N LEU A 11 19.74 -24.46 -25.94
CA LEU A 11 19.88 -23.02 -25.94
C LEU A 11 19.78 -22.53 -24.49
N LEU A 12 20.92 -22.13 -23.95
CA LEU A 12 21.02 -21.25 -22.79
C LEU A 12 20.32 -19.93 -23.13
N LEU A 13 19.31 -19.55 -22.35
CA LEU A 13 18.81 -18.18 -22.33
C LEU A 13 18.93 -17.68 -20.89
N GLY A 14 19.94 -16.85 -20.69
CA GLY A 14 20.16 -16.10 -19.46
C GLY A 14 19.05 -15.07 -19.27
N LEU A 15 18.51 -15.03 -18.05
CA LEU A 15 17.69 -13.94 -17.55
C LEU A 15 18.57 -12.70 -17.43
N CYS A 16 18.47 -11.82 -18.43
CA CYS A 16 19.03 -10.48 -18.39
C CYS A 16 18.10 -9.62 -17.53
N LEU A 17 18.49 -9.41 -16.27
CA LEU A 17 17.96 -8.36 -15.40
C LEU A 17 18.41 -7.01 -15.97
N THR A 18 17.62 -6.43 -16.87
CA THR A 18 17.75 -5.01 -17.18
C THR A 18 17.01 -4.21 -16.10
N LEU A 19 17.77 -3.78 -15.10
CA LEU A 19 17.46 -2.57 -14.32
C LEU A 19 17.51 -1.38 -15.30
N LEU A 20 16.35 -1.03 -15.87
CA LEU A 20 16.15 0.28 -16.45
C LEU A 20 15.47 1.13 -15.36
N GLY A 21 16.24 2.05 -14.78
CA GLY A 21 15.67 3.19 -14.08
C GLY A 21 14.81 3.97 -15.08
N TRP A 22 13.51 3.96 -14.88
CA TRP A 22 12.60 4.83 -15.63
C TRP A 22 12.51 6.15 -14.89
N GLY A 23 13.02 7.19 -15.57
CA GLY A 23 12.76 8.57 -15.22
C GLY A 23 11.27 8.87 -15.26
N ALA A 24 10.86 9.83 -14.45
CA ALA A 24 9.49 10.28 -14.31
C ALA A 24 8.98 10.96 -15.59
N GLU A 25 8.51 10.16 -16.53
CA GLU A 25 7.55 10.52 -17.58
C GLU A 25 6.83 9.22 -17.99
N GLY A 26 5.92 8.77 -17.12
CA GLY A 26 5.04 7.64 -17.40
C GLY A 26 4.08 8.00 -18.51
N GLN A 27 4.27 7.40 -19.68
CA GLN A 27 3.33 7.46 -20.79
C GLN A 27 2.21 6.44 -20.52
N TRP A 28 0.96 6.88 -20.64
CA TRP A 28 -0.26 6.05 -20.52
C TRP A 28 -0.09 4.74 -21.32
N ASP A 29 -0.23 3.59 -20.68
CA ASP A 29 0.14 2.25 -21.21
C ASP A 29 -0.83 1.71 -22.30
N GLY A 30 -1.55 2.59 -22.99
CA GLY A 30 -2.43 2.22 -24.10
C GLY A 30 -3.73 1.52 -23.66
N HIS A 31 -4.04 1.50 -22.36
CA HIS A 31 -5.35 1.07 -21.86
C HIS A 31 -6.45 2.10 -22.19
N PRO A 32 -7.69 1.65 -22.46
CA PRO A 32 -8.77 2.57 -22.79
C PRO A 32 -9.13 3.42 -21.57
N LYS A 33 -9.10 4.74 -21.75
CA LYS A 33 -9.51 5.71 -20.73
C LYS A 33 -10.99 5.52 -20.40
N LYS A 34 -11.30 5.44 -19.10
CA LYS A 34 -12.68 5.44 -18.59
C LYS A 34 -12.99 6.80 -17.97
N GLU A 35 -14.14 7.37 -18.33
CA GLU A 35 -14.68 8.56 -17.67
C GLU A 35 -15.47 8.14 -16.43
N ILE A 36 -15.17 8.77 -15.31
CA ILE A 36 -15.83 8.54 -14.02
C ILE A 36 -16.28 9.85 -13.39
N SER A 37 -17.27 9.78 -12.50
CA SER A 37 -17.70 10.96 -11.75
C SER A 37 -16.71 11.28 -10.64
N GLY A 38 -16.17 12.51 -10.63
CA GLY A 38 -15.36 13.00 -9.51
C GLY A 38 -16.14 13.22 -8.21
N SER A 39 -17.47 13.09 -8.22
CA SER A 39 -18.31 13.30 -7.04
C SER A 39 -18.60 12.02 -6.24
N GLY A 40 -18.39 10.86 -6.87
CA GLY A 40 -18.64 9.54 -6.28
C GLY A 40 -17.62 9.15 -5.20
N PRO A 41 -17.85 8.02 -4.50
CA PRO A 41 -16.85 7.45 -3.60
C PRO A 41 -15.66 6.90 -4.40
N ILE A 42 -14.46 7.24 -3.95
CA ILE A 42 -13.19 6.90 -4.57
C ILE A 42 -12.30 6.29 -3.50
N ASN A 43 -11.80 5.08 -3.74
CA ASN A 43 -10.82 4.42 -2.87
C ASN A 43 -9.42 4.58 -3.47
N LEU A 44 -8.56 5.31 -2.77
CA LEU A 44 -7.19 5.61 -3.16
C LEU A 44 -6.23 4.42 -3.02
N GLY A 45 -6.60 3.40 -2.24
CA GLY A 45 -5.78 2.22 -1.98
C GLY A 45 -5.62 1.27 -3.18
N GLN A 46 -6.28 1.56 -4.31
CA GLN A 46 -6.22 0.79 -5.57
C GLN A 46 -4.96 1.03 -6.42
N GLN A 47 -3.93 1.62 -5.81
CA GLN A 47 -2.72 2.00 -6.51
C GLN A 47 -1.62 0.94 -6.37
N GLN A 48 -0.91 0.65 -7.46
CA GLN A 48 0.23 -0.26 -7.40
C GLN A 48 1.42 0.41 -6.70
N ARG A 49 2.20 -0.42 -6.01
CA ARG A 49 3.36 0.04 -5.25
C ARG A 49 4.33 0.86 -6.10
N GLY A 50 4.81 1.97 -5.55
CA GLY A 50 5.85 2.81 -6.15
C GLY A 50 5.40 3.52 -7.42
N THR A 51 4.11 3.42 -7.76
CA THR A 51 3.55 4.25 -8.82
C THR A 51 3.29 5.63 -8.23
N TRP A 52 3.97 6.62 -8.79
CA TRP A 52 3.70 8.03 -8.50
C TRP A 52 2.57 8.58 -9.35
N TRP A 53 2.13 7.78 -10.34
CA TRP A 53 1.09 8.12 -11.28
C TRP A 53 -0.29 8.11 -10.62
N PRO A 54 -1.14 9.11 -10.86
CA PRO A 54 -2.43 9.20 -10.20
C PRO A 54 -3.41 8.12 -10.62
N LEU A 55 -4.24 7.71 -9.67
CA LEU A 55 -5.40 6.84 -9.88
C LEU A 55 -6.37 7.44 -10.91
N MET A 56 -6.56 8.76 -10.84
CA MET A 56 -7.40 9.51 -11.77
C MET A 56 -6.95 10.95 -11.87
N GLN A 57 -7.24 11.57 -13.01
CA GLN A 57 -6.92 12.96 -13.26
C GLN A 57 -7.98 13.66 -14.12
N THR A 58 -8.01 14.98 -14.03
CA THR A 58 -8.80 15.84 -14.92
C THR A 58 -7.98 17.07 -15.33
N ARG A 59 -8.36 17.69 -16.44
CA ARG A 59 -7.69 18.86 -17.01
C ARG A 59 -8.73 19.90 -17.39
N GLU A 60 -8.53 21.15 -16.97
CA GLU A 60 -9.47 22.24 -17.21
C GLU A 60 -8.76 23.45 -17.77
N ASN A 61 -9.45 24.21 -18.61
CA ASN A 61 -8.95 25.49 -19.08
C ASN A 61 -9.16 26.55 -17.98
N LEU A 62 -8.09 27.23 -17.57
CA LEU A 62 -8.15 28.26 -16.52
C LEU A 62 -9.11 29.40 -16.87
N THR A 63 -9.38 29.65 -18.16
CA THR A 63 -10.38 30.65 -18.58
C THR A 63 -11.82 30.29 -18.20
N GLU A 64 -12.10 29.01 -17.96
CA GLU A 64 -13.42 28.50 -17.58
C GLU A 64 -13.59 28.42 -16.05
N VAL A 65 -12.48 28.47 -15.31
CA VAL A 65 -12.45 28.37 -13.85
C VAL A 65 -12.77 29.72 -13.22
N LYS A 66 -13.92 29.79 -12.55
CA LYS A 66 -14.33 31.01 -11.79
C LYS A 66 -13.59 31.17 -10.47
N SER A 67 -13.18 30.06 -9.87
CA SER A 67 -12.46 30.03 -8.60
C SER A 67 -11.61 28.77 -8.52
N ILE A 68 -10.33 28.90 -8.18
CA ILE A 68 -9.45 27.76 -7.91
C ILE A 68 -9.74 27.27 -6.49
N LYS A 69 -10.82 26.49 -6.35
CA LYS A 69 -11.28 25.92 -5.09
C LYS A 69 -11.80 24.51 -5.34
N SER A 70 -11.28 23.55 -4.57
CA SER A 70 -11.72 22.16 -4.59
C SER A 70 -12.06 21.71 -3.18
N MET A 71 -13.14 20.96 -3.02
CA MET A 71 -13.60 20.44 -1.74
C MET A 71 -14.04 18.99 -1.86
N PHE A 72 -13.76 18.20 -0.83
CA PHE A 72 -14.13 16.78 -0.78
C PHE A 72 -14.17 16.30 0.68
N GLN A 73 -14.84 15.18 0.92
CA GLN A 73 -14.73 14.48 2.19
C GLN A 73 -13.66 13.40 2.08
N PHE A 74 -12.79 13.30 3.10
CA PHE A 74 -11.69 12.35 3.16
C PHE A 74 -11.73 11.54 4.47
N ARG A 75 -11.36 10.27 4.41
CA ARG A 75 -11.28 9.37 5.57
C ARG A 75 -10.18 8.33 5.37
N THR A 76 -9.37 8.11 6.40
CA THR A 76 -8.32 7.09 6.41
C THR A 76 -7.90 6.70 7.84
N PHE A 77 -7.17 5.60 7.98
CA PHE A 77 -6.29 5.31 9.13
C PHE A 77 -4.80 5.38 8.77
N ASP A 78 -4.50 5.50 7.48
CA ASP A 78 -3.16 5.57 6.92
C ASP A 78 -2.43 6.84 7.39
N PRO A 79 -1.24 6.72 8.01
CA PRO A 79 -0.48 7.88 8.48
C PRO A 79 0.26 8.62 7.36
N GLU A 80 0.47 8.06 6.18
CA GLU A 80 1.26 8.66 5.10
C GLU A 80 0.63 8.39 3.72
N GLY A 81 0.83 9.29 2.75
CA GLY A 81 0.36 9.07 1.38
C GLY A 81 -0.20 10.32 0.70
N VAL A 82 -0.31 10.28 -0.63
CA VAL A 82 -0.85 11.41 -1.39
C VAL A 82 -2.37 11.35 -1.49
N VAL A 83 -3.00 12.49 -1.22
CA VAL A 83 -4.45 12.64 -1.28
C VAL A 83 -4.85 13.36 -2.57
N PHE A 84 -4.29 14.55 -2.79
CA PHE A 84 -4.70 15.43 -3.88
C PHE A 84 -3.52 16.21 -4.45
N TYR A 85 -3.49 16.34 -5.75
CA TYR A 85 -2.46 17.05 -6.50
C TYR A 85 -3.10 18.03 -7.46
N GLY A 86 -2.43 19.15 -7.71
CA GLY A 86 -2.78 20.03 -8.82
C GLY A 86 -1.60 20.83 -9.33
N ASP A 87 -1.62 21.12 -10.63
CA ASP A 87 -0.63 21.99 -11.25
C ASP A 87 -1.18 22.86 -12.36
N THR A 88 -0.37 23.82 -12.75
CA THR A 88 -0.53 24.60 -13.97
C THR A 88 0.78 24.61 -14.74
N ARG A 89 0.74 25.07 -15.99
CA ARG A 89 1.94 25.21 -16.84
C ARG A 89 2.72 23.89 -16.94
N GLU A 90 2.00 22.78 -17.13
CA GLU A 90 2.57 21.43 -17.23
C GLU A 90 3.52 21.05 -16.08
N GLY A 91 3.20 21.47 -14.84
CA GLY A 91 3.98 21.12 -13.66
C GLY A 91 5.17 22.06 -13.37
N GLU A 92 5.19 23.27 -13.93
CA GLU A 92 6.07 24.35 -13.45
C GLU A 92 5.59 24.92 -12.11
N ASP A 93 4.27 25.11 -11.96
CA ASP A 93 3.64 25.46 -10.69
C ASP A 93 2.75 24.32 -10.23
N TRP A 94 3.01 23.76 -9.07
CA TRP A 94 2.31 22.60 -8.58
C TRP A 94 2.15 22.65 -7.07
N PHE A 95 1.13 21.96 -6.57
CA PHE A 95 0.99 21.64 -5.17
C PHE A 95 0.59 20.18 -5.01
N VAL A 96 0.97 19.61 -3.87
CA VAL A 96 0.53 18.29 -3.45
C VAL A 96 0.08 18.37 -1.99
N LEU A 97 -1.08 17.79 -1.71
CA LEU A 97 -1.59 17.52 -0.37
C LEU A 97 -1.32 16.06 -0.04
N ILE A 98 -0.51 15.84 0.99
CA ILE A 98 -0.18 14.52 1.53
C ILE A 98 -0.59 14.43 3.00
N LEU A 99 -0.71 13.21 3.51
CA LEU A 99 -0.56 12.96 4.94
C LEU A 99 0.89 12.60 5.25
N ARG A 100 1.37 13.04 6.42
CA ARG A 100 2.61 12.56 7.02
C ARG A 100 2.42 12.47 8.52
N ASN A 101 2.66 11.30 9.11
CA ASN A 101 2.35 11.03 10.52
C ASN A 101 0.89 11.34 10.91
N GLY A 102 -0.03 11.20 9.95
CA GLY A 102 -1.46 11.48 10.08
C GLY A 102 -1.85 12.96 9.98
N LEU A 103 -0.88 13.88 9.83
CA LEU A 103 -1.12 15.32 9.70
C LEU A 103 -1.10 15.74 8.22
N PRO A 104 -1.96 16.69 7.80
CA PRO A 104 -1.91 17.22 6.46
C PRO A 104 -0.64 18.06 6.25
N GLU A 105 0.06 17.79 5.15
CA GLU A 105 1.22 18.51 4.67
C GLU A 105 0.95 18.97 3.23
N MET A 106 1.21 20.25 2.95
CA MET A 106 1.23 20.79 1.60
C MET A 106 2.68 21.04 1.17
N GLN A 107 3.09 20.46 0.05
CA GLN A 107 4.28 20.90 -0.65
C GLN A 107 3.88 21.68 -1.89
N ILE A 108 4.55 22.80 -2.14
CA ILE A 108 4.22 23.73 -3.23
C ILE A 108 5.51 24.14 -3.93
N GLY A 109 5.55 23.93 -5.24
CA GLY A 109 6.56 24.49 -6.14
C GLY A 109 5.94 25.59 -6.98
N LYS A 110 6.50 26.80 -6.95
CA LYS A 110 6.05 27.94 -7.76
C LYS A 110 7.25 28.72 -8.26
N ALA A 111 7.50 28.67 -9.57
CA ALA A 111 8.70 29.24 -10.19
C ALA A 111 10.00 28.81 -9.45
N ASP A 112 10.68 29.75 -8.79
CA ASP A 112 11.92 29.56 -8.04
C ASP A 112 11.71 29.20 -6.56
N ILE A 113 10.46 29.11 -6.10
CA ILE A 113 10.08 28.88 -4.71
C ILE A 113 9.63 27.43 -4.53
N LEU A 114 10.19 26.78 -3.51
CA LEU A 114 9.77 25.45 -3.06
C LEU A 114 9.55 25.47 -1.54
N VAL A 115 8.36 25.05 -1.09
CA VAL A 115 7.94 25.11 0.31
C VAL A 115 7.24 23.81 0.70
N SER A 116 7.49 23.33 1.93
CA SER A 116 6.65 22.33 2.61
C SER A 116 6.14 22.90 3.93
N VAL A 117 4.84 22.75 4.18
CA VAL A 117 4.21 23.14 5.45
C VAL A 117 3.26 22.05 5.90
N GLN A 118 3.43 21.60 7.14
CA GLN A 118 2.54 20.68 7.82
C GLN A 118 1.73 21.42 8.90
N GLY A 119 0.44 21.12 9.03
CA GLY A 119 -0.39 21.71 10.07
C GLY A 119 -1.87 21.38 9.93
N GLY A 120 -2.65 21.65 10.98
CA GLY A 120 -4.04 21.21 11.10
C GLY A 120 -4.19 20.02 12.06
N PRO A 121 -5.42 19.47 12.18
CA PRO A 121 -5.67 18.28 12.98
C PRO A 121 -5.17 17.01 12.28
N LYS A 122 -5.00 15.92 13.05
CA LYS A 122 -4.78 14.59 12.45
C LYS A 122 -6.03 14.14 11.71
N LEU A 123 -5.86 13.57 10.51
CA LEU A 123 -6.97 13.09 9.66
C LEU A 123 -7.05 11.56 9.58
N ASN A 124 -6.09 10.85 10.17
CA ASN A 124 -6.01 9.39 10.14
C ASN A 124 -6.75 8.72 11.31
N ASP A 125 -7.93 9.24 11.68
CA ASP A 125 -8.72 8.77 12.82
C ASP A 125 -9.90 7.87 12.43
N GLY A 126 -10.02 7.53 11.15
CA GLY A 126 -11.10 6.71 10.61
C GLY A 126 -12.43 7.43 10.43
N LYS A 127 -12.49 8.76 10.59
CA LYS A 127 -13.71 9.56 10.37
C LYS A 127 -13.63 10.37 9.09
N TRP A 128 -14.82 10.76 8.61
CA TRP A 128 -14.93 11.66 7.47
C TRP A 128 -14.64 13.11 7.91
N HIS A 129 -13.64 13.71 7.28
CA HIS A 129 -13.30 15.13 7.42
C HIS A 129 -13.63 15.86 6.12
N LEU A 130 -14.18 17.07 6.21
CA LEU A 130 -14.34 17.95 5.05
C LEU A 130 -13.02 18.69 4.80
N VAL A 131 -12.41 18.44 3.64
CA VAL A 131 -11.17 19.08 3.21
C VAL A 131 -11.49 20.06 2.08
N GLU A 132 -10.99 21.29 2.20
CA GLU A 132 -11.10 22.33 1.19
C GLU A 132 -9.72 22.93 0.89
N ILE A 133 -9.35 22.98 -0.38
CA ILE A 133 -8.13 23.63 -0.86
C ILE A 133 -8.53 24.75 -1.79
N SER A 134 -7.96 25.94 -1.59
CA SER A 134 -8.22 27.09 -2.46
C SER A 134 -7.00 27.97 -2.69
N SER A 135 -6.92 28.57 -3.87
CA SER A 135 -5.98 29.65 -4.18
C SER A 135 -6.70 31.00 -4.05
N GLN A 136 -6.20 31.86 -3.17
CA GLN A 136 -6.74 33.17 -2.82
C GLN A 136 -5.67 34.25 -3.04
N GLY A 137 -5.53 34.74 -4.27
CA GLY A 137 -4.45 35.66 -4.64
C GLY A 137 -3.09 35.00 -4.47
N ASP A 138 -2.20 35.61 -3.68
CA ASP A 138 -0.88 35.08 -3.34
C ASP A 138 -0.92 33.91 -2.33
N PHE A 139 -2.08 33.50 -1.85
CA PHE A 139 -2.20 32.50 -0.77
C PHE A 139 -2.79 31.18 -1.26
N VAL A 140 -2.23 30.08 -0.80
CA VAL A 140 -2.86 28.75 -0.85
C VAL A 140 -3.39 28.44 0.55
N VAL A 141 -4.66 28.11 0.64
CA VAL A 141 -5.38 27.89 1.90
C VAL A 141 -5.92 26.47 1.94
N LEU A 142 -5.60 25.75 3.02
CA LEU A 142 -6.20 24.48 3.40
C LEU A 142 -7.15 24.70 4.57
N GLU A 143 -8.40 24.31 4.40
CA GLU A 143 -9.39 24.25 5.48
C GLU A 143 -9.79 22.80 5.75
N VAL A 144 -9.91 22.45 7.03
CA VAL A 144 -10.39 21.16 7.51
C VAL A 144 -11.56 21.40 8.45
N ASP A 145 -12.71 20.78 8.16
CA ASP A 145 -13.94 20.90 8.94
C ASP A 145 -14.37 22.36 9.21
N GLY A 146 -14.16 23.23 8.21
CA GLY A 146 -14.48 24.65 8.26
C GLY A 146 -13.48 25.51 9.05
N GLN A 147 -12.34 24.96 9.47
CA GLN A 147 -11.27 25.69 10.14
C GLN A 147 -10.04 25.76 9.24
N LYS A 148 -9.39 26.93 9.16
CA LYS A 148 -8.14 27.11 8.43
C LYS A 148 -7.03 26.30 9.10
N ALA A 149 -6.60 25.22 8.45
CA ALA A 149 -5.51 24.38 8.88
C ALA A 149 -4.16 24.97 8.46
N LEU A 150 -4.04 25.46 7.22
CA LEU A 150 -2.83 26.06 6.68
C LEU A 150 -3.16 27.27 5.79
N VAL A 151 -2.32 28.30 5.86
CA VAL A 151 -2.36 29.49 4.98
C VAL A 151 -0.93 29.80 4.56
N VAL A 152 -0.60 29.56 3.29
CA VAL A 152 0.75 29.70 2.76
C VAL A 152 0.79 30.83 1.75
N GLY A 153 1.52 31.91 2.06
CA GLY A 153 1.72 33.03 1.14
C GLY A 153 2.91 32.79 0.22
N LEU A 154 2.71 32.90 -1.09
CA LEU A 154 3.69 32.59 -2.13
C LEU A 154 3.80 33.72 -3.15
N LYS A 155 4.84 34.53 -2.99
CA LYS A 155 5.16 35.65 -3.87
C LYS A 155 6.53 35.48 -4.52
N SER A 156 6.56 35.13 -5.80
CA SER A 156 7.80 35.08 -6.58
C SER A 156 7.98 36.37 -7.38
N LYS A 157 9.24 36.74 -7.62
CA LYS A 157 9.61 37.91 -8.43
C LYS A 157 9.53 37.64 -9.93
N GLU A 158 9.46 36.37 -10.33
CA GLU A 158 9.49 35.93 -11.73
C GLU A 158 8.08 35.62 -12.28
N THR A 159 7.04 35.62 -11.43
CA THR A 159 5.69 35.26 -11.86
C THR A 159 5.01 36.42 -12.60
N MET A 160 4.68 36.22 -13.87
CA MET A 160 3.61 36.98 -14.53
C MET A 160 2.27 36.36 -14.14
N GLU A 161 1.36 37.16 -13.56
CA GLU A 161 0.00 36.77 -13.17
C GLU A 161 -0.92 36.56 -14.39
N VAL A 162 -0.58 35.62 -15.28
CA VAL A 162 -1.50 35.26 -16.36
C VAL A 162 -2.09 33.90 -16.03
N LEU A 163 -3.33 33.91 -15.53
CA LEU A 163 -4.20 32.73 -15.38
C LEU A 163 -4.65 32.23 -16.77
N THR A 164 -3.70 31.94 -17.64
CA THR A 164 -3.92 31.33 -18.97
C THR A 164 -3.27 29.97 -19.01
N GLY A 165 -3.88 29.06 -19.75
CA GLY A 165 -3.41 27.69 -19.88
C GLY A 165 -4.34 26.71 -19.17
N GLN A 166 -3.80 25.54 -18.87
CA GLN A 166 -4.55 24.44 -18.26
C GLN A 166 -4.17 24.27 -16.79
N ILE A 167 -5.15 23.87 -16.00
CA ILE A 167 -4.95 23.32 -14.66
C ILE A 167 -5.20 21.81 -14.74
N ARG A 168 -4.27 21.03 -14.20
CA ARG A 168 -4.41 19.57 -14.08
C ARG A 168 -4.62 19.23 -12.62
N LEU A 169 -5.58 18.37 -12.33
CA LEU A 169 -5.86 17.87 -10.99
C LEU A 169 -5.72 16.35 -10.97
N ALA A 170 -5.21 15.80 -9.87
CA ALA A 170 -5.01 14.37 -9.72
C ALA A 170 -5.32 13.89 -8.31
N LEU A 171 -5.75 12.62 -8.18
CA LEU A 171 -6.02 11.95 -6.90
C LEU A 171 -5.18 10.68 -6.78
N GLY A 172 -4.65 10.44 -5.58
CA GLY A 172 -3.79 9.28 -5.31
C GLY A 172 -2.55 9.26 -6.20
N GLY A 173 -1.86 10.38 -6.38
CA GLY A 173 -0.65 10.47 -7.20
C GLY A 173 -0.30 11.90 -7.58
N ILE A 174 0.80 12.05 -8.30
CA ILE A 174 1.35 13.33 -8.77
C ILE A 174 1.65 13.27 -10.26
N LEU A 175 1.67 14.42 -10.92
CA LEU A 175 1.98 14.54 -12.36
C LEU A 175 3.35 15.17 -12.64
N VAL A 176 4.16 15.37 -11.59
CA VAL A 176 5.53 15.89 -11.66
C VAL A 176 6.54 14.82 -11.25
N SER A 177 7.79 14.99 -11.66
CA SER A 177 8.88 14.16 -11.16
C SER A 177 9.02 14.28 -9.64
N VAL A 178 9.29 13.14 -8.99
CA VAL A 178 9.56 13.03 -7.56
C VAL A 178 10.72 13.94 -7.14
N ASP A 179 11.69 14.16 -8.02
CA ASP A 179 12.84 15.04 -7.76
C ASP A 179 12.46 16.52 -7.61
N LYS A 180 11.25 16.92 -8.05
CA LYS A 180 10.73 18.28 -7.82
C LYS A 180 10.20 18.46 -6.41
N LEU A 181 9.85 17.39 -5.70
CA LEU A 181 9.28 17.46 -4.35
C LEU A 181 10.28 18.06 -3.36
N PHE A 182 9.77 18.80 -2.37
CA PHE A 182 10.62 19.36 -1.30
C PHE A 182 11.12 18.25 -0.37
N LEU A 183 10.23 17.32 -0.01
CA LEU A 183 10.55 16.15 0.81
C LEU A 183 9.91 14.90 0.18
N PRO A 184 10.69 13.84 -0.08
CA PRO A 184 10.14 12.55 -0.47
C PRO A 184 9.12 12.00 0.54
N PHE A 185 8.22 11.14 0.07
CA PHE A 185 7.22 10.44 0.86
C PHE A 185 6.82 9.12 0.19
N GLN A 186 6.07 8.28 0.89
CA GLN A 186 5.48 7.07 0.31
C GLN A 186 4.12 7.42 -0.32
N PRO A 187 3.87 7.23 -1.64
CA PRO A 187 2.68 7.75 -2.30
C PRO A 187 1.37 7.01 -1.99
N GLU A 188 1.44 5.73 -1.66
CA GLU A 188 0.29 4.87 -1.38
C GLU A 188 -0.58 5.46 -0.27
N MET A 189 -1.90 5.37 -0.44
CA MET A 189 -2.87 5.92 0.51
C MET A 189 -4.05 4.97 0.62
N ASP A 190 -4.15 4.22 1.72
CA ASP A 190 -5.37 3.49 2.08
C ASP A 190 -6.42 4.46 2.62
N GLY A 191 -7.00 5.25 1.71
CA GLY A 191 -7.92 6.33 2.02
C GLY A 191 -9.11 6.37 1.07
N CYS A 192 -10.17 7.00 1.54
CA CYS A 192 -11.41 7.16 0.80
C CYS A 192 -11.79 8.62 0.65
N ILE A 193 -12.23 8.99 -0.56
CA ILE A 193 -12.73 10.31 -0.92
C ILE A 193 -14.20 10.20 -1.36
N GLN A 194 -15.03 11.18 -1.03
CA GLN A 194 -16.40 11.30 -1.56
C GLN A 194 -16.87 12.75 -1.64
N LYS A 195 -17.99 12.98 -2.35
CA LYS A 195 -18.63 14.30 -2.49
C LYS A 195 -17.66 15.35 -3.02
N GLY A 196 -16.81 14.95 -3.96
CA GLY A 196 -15.85 15.84 -4.62
C GLY A 196 -16.55 16.93 -5.43
N ASN A 197 -16.10 18.15 -5.24
CA ASN A 197 -16.39 19.31 -6.07
C ASN A 197 -15.06 19.96 -6.45
N TRP A 198 -14.74 19.94 -7.74
CA TRP A 198 -13.41 20.25 -8.26
C TRP A 198 -13.49 21.53 -9.09
N LEU A 199 -12.88 22.62 -8.61
CA LEU A 199 -12.88 23.93 -9.29
C LEU A 199 -14.28 24.52 -9.55
N ASN A 200 -15.32 24.00 -8.90
CA ASN A 200 -16.73 24.28 -9.20
C ASN A 200 -17.13 23.93 -10.66
N LEU A 201 -16.50 22.88 -11.19
CA LEU A 201 -16.75 22.32 -12.52
C LEU A 201 -17.30 20.89 -12.39
N SER A 202 -18.11 20.49 -13.37
CA SER A 202 -18.76 19.17 -13.42
C SER A 202 -18.09 18.23 -14.41
N THR A 203 -16.80 18.43 -14.68
CA THR A 203 -16.08 17.65 -15.68
C THR A 203 -15.80 16.23 -15.21
N PRO A 204 -15.93 15.24 -16.11
CA PRO A 204 -15.60 13.86 -15.79
C PRO A 204 -14.10 13.72 -15.54
N TRP A 205 -13.75 12.77 -14.68
CA TRP A 205 -12.36 12.39 -14.42
C TRP A 205 -11.97 11.22 -15.31
N GLU A 206 -10.73 11.22 -15.80
CA GLU A 206 -10.14 10.13 -16.56
C GLU A 206 -9.39 9.17 -15.63
N THR A 207 -9.57 7.85 -15.83
CA THR A 207 -8.81 6.80 -15.12
C THR A 207 -8.43 5.65 -16.07
N GLU A 208 -7.33 4.96 -15.77
CA GLU A 208 -6.87 3.73 -16.44
C GLU A 208 -7.18 2.45 -15.63
N LEU A 209 -8.00 2.56 -14.58
CA LEU A 209 -8.38 1.43 -13.74
C LEU A 209 -8.93 0.26 -14.58
N ILE A 210 -8.33 -0.90 -14.38
CA ILE A 210 -8.80 -2.16 -14.99
C ILE A 210 -9.97 -2.69 -14.16
N GLY A 211 -11.19 -2.56 -14.69
CA GLY A 211 -12.42 -3.04 -14.06
C GLY A 211 -13.25 -1.93 -13.40
N GLU A 212 -14.07 -2.31 -12.42
CA GLU A 212 -14.84 -1.34 -11.63
C GLU A 212 -14.03 -0.86 -10.42
N PRO A 213 -14.01 0.45 -10.12
CA PRO A 213 -13.38 0.96 -8.91
C PRO A 213 -13.97 0.26 -7.68
N TRP A 214 -13.11 -0.21 -6.77
CA TRP A 214 -13.62 -0.82 -5.54
C TRP A 214 -14.29 0.21 -4.65
N PRO A 215 -15.42 -0.18 -4.03
CA PRO A 215 -16.13 0.70 -3.14
C PRO A 215 -15.32 0.96 -1.87
N CYS A 216 -15.52 2.15 -1.31
CA CYS A 216 -15.18 2.42 0.08
C CYS A 216 -16.13 1.65 1.01
N TYR A 217 -15.59 0.87 1.94
CA TYR A 217 -16.39 0.24 3.00
C TYR A 217 -17.11 1.30 3.83
N GLN A 218 -18.37 1.08 4.19
CA GLN A 218 -19.14 2.08 4.93
C GLN A 218 -18.57 2.29 6.34
N ASN A 219 -18.27 1.20 7.05
CA ASN A 219 -17.70 1.19 8.39
C ASN A 219 -16.33 0.51 8.34
N ILE A 220 -15.33 1.17 8.91
CA ILE A 220 -13.95 0.69 8.96
C ILE A 220 -13.41 0.75 10.38
N GLN A 221 -12.48 -0.14 10.68
CA GLN A 221 -11.68 -0.19 11.90
C GLN A 221 -10.19 -0.32 11.54
N PRO A 222 -9.26 0.00 12.46
CA PRO A 222 -7.82 -0.17 12.21
C PRO A 222 -7.46 -1.64 11.96
N GLY A 223 -6.49 -1.87 11.08
CA GLY A 223 -5.95 -3.19 10.74
C GLY A 223 -5.74 -3.34 9.24
N SER A 224 -5.18 -4.46 8.82
CA SER A 224 -4.96 -4.79 7.41
C SER A 224 -5.96 -5.85 6.96
N TYR A 225 -6.70 -5.57 5.89
CA TYR A 225 -7.74 -6.45 5.38
C TYR A 225 -7.30 -7.22 4.13
N PHE A 226 -7.50 -8.53 4.18
CA PHE A 226 -7.26 -9.45 3.08
C PHE A 226 -8.62 -10.03 2.62
N PRO A 227 -9.04 -9.82 1.37
CA PRO A 227 -10.35 -10.26 0.89
C PRO A 227 -10.38 -11.72 0.42
N GLY A 228 -9.26 -12.45 0.47
CA GLY A 228 -9.13 -13.80 -0.07
C GLY A 228 -8.69 -13.86 -1.54
N ALA A 229 -8.09 -12.79 -2.07
CA ALA A 229 -7.68 -12.70 -3.47
C ALA A 229 -6.17 -12.48 -3.70
N GLY A 230 -5.41 -12.14 -2.66
CA GLY A 230 -4.01 -11.80 -2.82
C GLY A 230 -3.24 -11.77 -1.50
N LEU A 231 -1.98 -11.32 -1.57
CA LEU A 231 -1.03 -11.32 -0.45
C LEU A 231 -0.20 -10.03 -0.43
N ALA A 232 0.48 -9.80 0.69
CA ALA A 232 1.55 -8.81 0.82
C ALA A 232 2.87 -9.53 1.17
N ALA A 233 3.93 -9.30 0.40
CA ALA A 233 5.22 -9.97 0.55
C ALA A 233 6.35 -8.96 0.79
N PHE A 234 7.28 -9.33 1.66
CA PHE A 234 8.43 -8.55 2.07
C PHE A 234 9.72 -9.35 1.86
N ASN A 235 10.79 -8.65 1.50
CA ASN A 235 12.12 -9.18 1.69
C ASN A 235 12.49 -8.98 3.17
N THR A 236 12.88 -10.05 3.84
CA THR A 236 13.27 -10.01 5.25
C THR A 236 14.48 -9.11 5.55
N THR A 237 15.29 -8.77 4.53
CA THR A 237 16.37 -7.77 4.66
C THR A 237 15.86 -6.34 4.86
N ASP A 238 14.62 -6.04 4.47
CA ASP A 238 13.96 -4.75 4.69
C ASP A 238 13.27 -4.67 6.06
N LEU A 239 13.23 -5.78 6.81
CA LEU A 239 12.57 -5.92 8.10
C LEU A 239 13.60 -5.98 9.25
N PRO A 240 13.23 -5.58 10.48
CA PRO A 240 14.14 -5.65 11.61
C PRO A 240 14.55 -7.09 11.91
N GLY A 241 15.85 -7.30 12.07
CA GLY A 241 16.44 -8.55 12.54
C GLY A 241 16.92 -8.44 13.99
N HIS A 242 17.23 -9.59 14.61
CA HIS A 242 17.84 -9.62 15.94
C HIS A 242 19.36 -9.36 15.87
N GLN A 243 19.90 -8.65 16.86
CA GLN A 243 21.35 -8.34 16.94
C GLN A 243 22.17 -9.56 17.40
N THR A 244 21.60 -10.39 18.27
CA THR A 244 22.21 -11.64 18.77
C THR A 244 21.51 -12.86 18.18
N GLU A 245 22.28 -13.88 17.77
CA GLU A 245 21.75 -15.14 17.19
C GLU A 245 20.89 -15.95 18.17
N GLU A 246 21.05 -15.74 19.47
CA GLU A 246 20.33 -16.46 20.52
C GLU A 246 18.87 -16.01 20.70
N GLY A 247 18.53 -14.78 20.30
CA GLY A 247 17.18 -14.22 20.50
C GLY A 247 16.13 -14.67 19.48
N GLY A 248 16.57 -15.18 18.32
CA GLY A 248 15.66 -15.59 17.24
C GLY A 248 14.95 -14.43 16.54
N ILE A 249 14.09 -14.75 15.58
CA ILE A 249 13.21 -13.79 14.91
C ILE A 249 11.78 -13.91 15.42
N THR A 250 11.23 -12.85 16.00
CA THR A 250 9.83 -12.82 16.45
C THR A 250 8.91 -12.19 15.42
N ILE A 251 7.77 -12.84 15.17
CA ILE A 251 6.68 -12.33 14.33
C ILE A 251 5.38 -12.44 15.13
N ASP A 252 4.77 -11.31 15.44
CA ASP A 252 3.54 -11.20 16.21
C ASP A 252 2.38 -10.80 15.29
N ILE A 253 1.27 -11.52 15.41
CA ILE A 253 0.04 -11.29 14.65
C ILE A 253 -1.11 -11.16 15.65
N HIS A 254 -1.84 -10.06 15.56
CA HIS A 254 -3.02 -9.79 16.37
C HIS A 254 -4.27 -9.81 15.49
N GLY A 255 -5.35 -10.35 16.02
CA GLY A 255 -6.66 -10.33 15.39
C GLY A 255 -7.52 -11.51 15.82
N ASP A 256 -8.81 -11.43 15.53
CA ASP A 256 -9.78 -12.47 15.84
C ASP A 256 -9.73 -13.62 14.81
N SER A 257 -8.99 -14.68 15.14
CA SER A 257 -8.81 -15.83 14.25
C SER A 257 -10.12 -16.54 13.90
N THR A 258 -11.21 -16.31 14.66
CA THR A 258 -12.52 -16.92 14.40
C THR A 258 -13.25 -16.27 13.22
N LYS A 259 -12.78 -15.12 12.75
CA LYS A 259 -13.28 -14.37 11.59
C LYS A 259 -12.35 -14.46 10.39
N MET A 260 -11.40 -15.40 10.42
CA MET A 260 -10.38 -15.57 9.39
C MET A 260 -10.45 -16.95 8.75
N GLU A 261 -10.05 -17.03 7.49
CA GLU A 261 -9.89 -18.29 6.75
C GLU A 261 -8.75 -18.13 5.74
N GLY A 262 -7.81 -19.08 5.69
CA GLY A 262 -6.69 -19.09 4.75
C GLY A 262 -5.31 -18.92 5.35
N THR A 263 -4.33 -18.68 4.49
CA THR A 263 -2.92 -18.57 4.87
C THR A 263 -2.65 -17.20 5.46
N VAL A 264 -2.42 -17.13 6.77
CA VAL A 264 -2.12 -15.89 7.48
C VAL A 264 -0.70 -15.44 7.21
N LEU A 265 0.25 -16.37 7.33
CA LEU A 265 1.68 -16.11 7.19
C LEU A 265 2.35 -17.23 6.43
N SER A 266 3.31 -16.88 5.59
CA SER A 266 4.25 -17.82 5.02
C SER A 266 5.66 -17.24 4.95
N LEU A 267 6.65 -18.10 5.15
CA LEU A 267 8.06 -17.76 5.07
C LEU A 267 8.74 -18.73 4.11
N ASN A 268 9.34 -18.19 3.06
CA ASN A 268 9.97 -18.97 2.00
C ASN A 268 11.47 -18.70 1.98
N THR A 269 12.26 -19.77 2.11
CA THR A 269 13.71 -19.72 1.91
C THR A 269 14.02 -19.79 0.41
N PRO A 270 14.87 -18.90 -0.14
CA PRO A 270 15.27 -18.96 -1.54
C PRO A 270 15.85 -20.34 -1.91
N GLY A 271 15.45 -20.85 -3.07
CA GLY A 271 15.90 -22.15 -3.58
C GLY A 271 15.20 -23.38 -2.98
N GLN A 272 14.24 -23.20 -2.05
CA GLN A 272 13.34 -24.28 -1.63
C GLN A 272 12.05 -24.25 -2.46
N GLU A 273 11.58 -25.43 -2.89
CA GLU A 273 10.31 -25.57 -3.63
C GLU A 273 9.08 -25.36 -2.74
N LEU A 274 9.19 -25.69 -1.46
CA LEU A 274 8.10 -25.58 -0.49
C LEU A 274 8.37 -24.43 0.49
N PRO A 275 7.30 -23.76 0.97
CA PRO A 275 7.42 -22.81 2.07
C PRO A 275 8.08 -23.45 3.30
N THR A 276 8.95 -22.71 3.97
CA THR A 276 9.68 -23.18 5.14
C THR A 276 8.78 -23.17 6.38
N VAL A 277 7.97 -22.12 6.55
CA VAL A 277 6.98 -22.01 7.63
C VAL A 277 5.68 -21.47 7.04
N THR A 278 4.54 -22.04 7.40
CA THR A 278 3.22 -21.47 7.08
C THR A 278 2.29 -21.56 8.27
N VAL A 279 1.46 -20.53 8.46
CA VAL A 279 0.35 -20.54 9.41
C VAL A 279 -0.94 -20.40 8.63
N LYS A 280 -1.82 -21.40 8.74
CA LYS A 280 -3.13 -21.43 8.08
C LYS A 280 -4.24 -21.50 9.11
N ILE A 281 -5.34 -20.82 8.83
CA ILE A 281 -6.58 -20.91 9.60
C ILE A 281 -7.61 -21.63 8.74
N ASN A 282 -8.20 -22.67 9.29
CA ASN A 282 -9.42 -23.28 8.77
C ASN A 282 -10.52 -23.05 9.81
N ASN A 283 -11.64 -22.45 9.43
CA ASN A 283 -12.73 -22.18 10.37
C ASN A 283 -13.75 -23.33 10.45
N ASN A 284 -13.66 -24.32 9.55
CA ASN A 284 -14.61 -25.43 9.40
C ASN A 284 -13.91 -26.79 9.17
N PRO A 285 -13.50 -27.51 10.23
CA PRO A 285 -13.56 -27.15 11.65
C PRO A 285 -12.48 -26.15 12.06
N LYS A 286 -12.73 -25.40 13.14
CA LYS A 286 -11.82 -24.39 13.72
C LYS A 286 -10.45 -24.99 14.06
N LYS A 287 -9.45 -24.69 13.25
CA LYS A 287 -8.09 -25.20 13.34
C LYS A 287 -7.10 -24.13 12.92
N VAL A 288 -6.07 -23.95 13.74
CA VAL A 288 -4.84 -23.26 13.35
C VAL A 288 -3.81 -24.34 13.02
N ILE A 289 -3.24 -24.26 11.82
CA ILE A 289 -2.31 -25.23 11.27
C ILE A 289 -0.98 -24.53 11.07
N LEU A 290 0.03 -24.94 11.84
CA LEU A 290 1.42 -24.58 11.61
C LEU A 290 2.07 -25.69 10.80
N THR A 291 2.55 -25.37 9.60
CA THR A 291 3.37 -26.28 8.82
C THR A 291 4.80 -25.77 8.82
N ILE A 292 5.75 -26.60 9.24
CA ILE A 292 7.18 -26.32 9.10
C ILE A 292 7.76 -27.38 8.16
N LEU A 293 8.22 -26.93 6.99
CA LEU A 293 8.62 -27.78 5.86
C LEU A 293 7.52 -28.77 5.44
N LYS A 294 7.51 -29.98 6.02
CA LYS A 294 6.54 -31.06 5.72
C LYS A 294 5.81 -31.56 6.97
N SER A 295 6.13 -31.00 8.13
CA SER A 295 5.57 -31.40 9.42
C SER A 295 4.46 -30.43 9.80
N ASP A 296 3.25 -30.96 9.98
CA ASP A 296 2.11 -30.19 10.43
C ASP A 296 1.91 -30.33 11.94
N ALA A 297 1.66 -29.20 12.60
CA ALA A 297 1.12 -29.11 13.94
C ALA A 297 -0.24 -28.42 13.88
N ILE A 298 -1.24 -29.05 14.47
CA ILE A 298 -2.64 -28.60 14.42
C ILE A 298 -3.10 -28.33 15.84
N THR A 299 -3.71 -27.17 16.05
CA THR A 299 -4.42 -26.82 17.28
C THR A 299 -5.84 -26.40 16.96
N GLU A 300 -6.80 -26.77 17.81
CA GLU A 300 -8.21 -26.36 17.70
C GLU A 300 -8.51 -25.06 18.46
N GLN A 301 -7.47 -24.40 18.98
CA GLN A 301 -7.56 -23.13 19.69
C GLN A 301 -7.63 -21.95 18.69
N SER A 302 -8.58 -21.05 18.90
CA SER A 302 -8.58 -19.72 18.26
C SER A 302 -7.61 -18.79 18.97
N PHE A 303 -7.07 -17.81 18.25
CA PHE A 303 -6.16 -16.81 18.81
C PHE A 303 -6.73 -15.40 18.74
N SER A 304 -6.36 -14.59 19.74
CA SER A 304 -6.37 -13.13 19.64
C SER A 304 -4.97 -12.58 19.33
N ARG A 305 -3.94 -13.32 19.77
CA ARG A 305 -2.53 -13.07 19.47
C ARG A 305 -1.82 -14.39 19.15
N LEU A 306 -1.08 -14.40 18.05
CA LEU A 306 -0.19 -15.46 17.64
C LEU A 306 1.23 -14.90 17.53
N SER A 307 2.19 -15.50 18.23
CA SER A 307 3.61 -15.16 18.13
C SER A 307 4.39 -16.35 17.61
N LEU A 308 5.24 -16.12 16.62
CA LEU A 308 6.23 -17.09 16.15
C LEU A 308 7.62 -16.61 16.54
N THR A 309 8.41 -17.47 17.20
CA THR A 309 9.83 -17.22 17.44
C THR A 309 10.65 -18.23 16.64
N LEU A 310 11.33 -17.74 15.61
CA LEU A 310 12.14 -18.52 14.69
C LEU A 310 13.60 -18.55 15.18
N LEU A 311 14.05 -19.70 15.67
CA LEU A 311 15.40 -19.89 16.24
C LEU A 311 16.22 -20.85 15.37
N LYS A 312 17.51 -20.96 15.64
CA LYS A 312 18.45 -21.74 14.82
C LYS A 312 18.00 -23.19 14.52
N ASN A 313 17.45 -23.89 15.52
CA ASN A 313 17.06 -25.31 15.42
C ASN A 313 15.63 -25.58 15.92
N GLN A 314 14.88 -24.54 16.26
CA GLN A 314 13.54 -24.68 16.81
C GLN A 314 12.64 -23.52 16.37
N VAL A 315 11.34 -23.79 16.33
CA VAL A 315 10.30 -22.76 16.16
C VAL A 315 9.42 -22.81 17.39
N ASN A 316 9.25 -21.69 18.06
CA ASN A 316 8.25 -21.57 19.12
C ASN A 316 7.01 -20.87 18.57
N MET A 317 5.85 -21.33 18.97
CA MET A 317 4.56 -20.71 18.69
C MET A 317 3.85 -20.44 20.01
N ASP A 318 3.54 -19.19 20.26
CA ASP A 318 2.66 -18.76 21.35
C ASP A 318 1.29 -18.40 20.77
N ILE A 319 0.25 -19.09 21.22
CA ILE A 319 -1.14 -18.77 20.90
C ILE A 319 -1.83 -18.35 22.20
N ASP A 320 -2.07 -17.04 22.33
CA ASP A 320 -2.51 -16.41 23.56
C ASP A 320 -1.64 -16.88 24.77
N ASP A 321 -2.17 -17.72 25.66
CA ASP A 321 -1.47 -18.25 26.84
C ASP A 321 -0.82 -19.64 26.63
N THR A 322 -0.94 -20.22 25.43
CA THR A 322 -0.44 -21.56 25.11
C THR A 322 0.91 -21.49 24.40
N HIS A 323 1.95 -22.08 24.99
CA HIS A 323 3.29 -22.18 24.39
C HIS A 323 3.50 -23.56 23.75
N LEU A 324 3.95 -23.58 22.49
CA LEU A 324 4.33 -24.78 21.74
C LEU A 324 5.75 -24.64 21.21
N THR A 325 6.57 -25.66 21.42
CA THR A 325 7.95 -25.72 20.91
C THR A 325 8.08 -26.83 19.88
N PHE A 326 8.67 -26.51 18.74
CA PHE A 326 8.88 -27.45 17.64
C PHE A 326 10.37 -27.54 17.33
N GLU A 327 10.99 -28.64 17.74
CA GLU A 327 12.35 -29.01 17.34
C GLU A 327 12.27 -29.87 16.08
N ILE A 328 12.90 -29.41 14.99
CA ILE A 328 12.83 -30.09 13.70
C ILE A 328 14.24 -30.21 13.12
N ASP A 329 14.63 -31.44 12.83
CA ASP A 329 15.87 -31.71 12.12
C ASP A 329 15.82 -31.10 10.71
N SER A 330 16.89 -30.42 10.30
CA SER A 330 17.07 -29.84 8.95
C SER A 330 16.28 -28.57 8.62
N ILE A 331 15.84 -27.79 9.62
CA ILE A 331 15.36 -26.41 9.37
C ILE A 331 16.55 -25.46 9.14
N PRO A 332 16.36 -24.34 8.39
CA PRO A 332 17.41 -23.35 8.23
C PRO A 332 17.72 -22.63 9.55
N ASP A 333 18.95 -22.13 9.67
CA ASP A 333 19.33 -21.19 10.71
C ASP A 333 18.58 -19.87 10.47
N PHE A 334 17.37 -19.73 11.01
CA PHE A 334 16.48 -18.61 10.70
C PHE A 334 17.13 -17.23 10.94
N PRO A 335 17.83 -16.95 12.06
CA PRO A 335 18.52 -15.68 12.23
C PRO A 335 19.51 -15.34 11.11
N ARG A 336 20.23 -16.35 10.61
CA ARG A 336 21.16 -16.19 9.49
C ARG A 336 20.41 -16.04 8.16
N SER A 337 19.49 -16.94 7.84
CA SER A 337 18.74 -16.92 6.58
C SER A 337 17.89 -15.64 6.44
N TRP A 338 17.36 -15.11 7.55
CA TRP A 338 16.67 -13.81 7.59
C TRP A 338 17.56 -12.68 7.08
N LYS A 339 18.83 -12.65 7.50
CA LYS A 339 19.82 -11.65 7.03
C LYS A 339 20.26 -11.90 5.58
N GLU A 340 20.17 -13.14 5.11
CA GLU A 340 20.51 -13.52 3.72
C GLU A 340 19.36 -13.21 2.73
N GLY A 341 18.13 -12.97 3.20
CA GLY A 341 17.00 -12.53 2.39
C GLY A 341 16.00 -13.63 2.04
N MET A 342 15.14 -13.97 3.00
CA MET A 342 13.92 -14.76 2.82
C MET A 342 12.75 -13.89 2.34
N ILE A 343 11.71 -14.53 1.81
CA ILE A 343 10.43 -13.87 1.50
C ILE A 343 9.42 -14.19 2.62
N LEU A 344 9.02 -13.15 3.35
CA LEU A 344 7.92 -13.22 4.32
C LEU A 344 6.65 -12.69 3.64
N ALA A 345 5.59 -13.48 3.61
CA ALA A 345 4.31 -13.06 3.07
C ALA A 345 3.18 -13.18 4.09
N PHE A 346 2.27 -12.22 4.04
CA PHE A 346 1.01 -12.22 4.77
C PHE A 346 -0.14 -12.40 3.80
N GLY A 347 -1.12 -13.18 4.21
CA GLY A 347 -2.34 -13.37 3.45
C GLY A 347 -2.26 -14.36 2.29
N GLY A 348 -1.13 -15.06 2.08
CA GLY A 348 -1.00 -16.05 1.03
C GLY A 348 0.35 -16.74 0.98
N LEU A 349 0.58 -17.52 -0.08
CA LEU A 349 1.85 -18.17 -0.40
C LEU A 349 2.50 -17.48 -1.61
N PRO A 350 3.78 -17.07 -1.55
CA PRO A 350 4.48 -16.55 -2.71
C PRO A 350 4.85 -17.70 -3.67
N GLY A 351 4.35 -17.66 -4.91
CA GLY A 351 4.70 -18.62 -5.96
C GLY A 351 3.70 -18.71 -7.12
N ASP A 352 4.16 -19.25 -8.26
CA ASP A 352 3.41 -19.36 -9.52
C ASP A 352 2.37 -20.50 -9.48
N GLY A 353 1.29 -20.35 -8.71
CA GLY A 353 0.07 -21.15 -8.89
C GLY A 353 0.19 -22.67 -8.72
N VAL A 354 1.24 -23.20 -8.08
CA VAL A 354 1.36 -24.65 -7.85
C VAL A 354 0.43 -25.09 -6.72
N SER A 355 -0.51 -25.96 -7.07
CA SER A 355 -1.57 -26.50 -6.22
C SER A 355 -1.05 -27.23 -4.98
N TYR A 356 -1.06 -26.53 -3.84
CA TYR A 356 -1.02 -27.15 -2.52
C TYR A 356 -2.22 -26.67 -1.69
N SER A 357 -3.33 -27.39 -1.82
CA SER A 357 -4.55 -27.29 -0.99
C SER A 357 -5.35 -25.97 -1.08
N SER A 358 -6.66 -26.12 -1.04
CA SER A 358 -7.70 -25.18 -1.52
C SER A 358 -8.03 -23.99 -0.61
N ILE A 359 -7.07 -23.48 0.17
CA ILE A 359 -7.23 -22.25 0.95
C ILE A 359 -5.94 -21.41 0.83
N GLN A 360 -5.75 -20.79 -0.33
CA GLN A 360 -4.49 -20.12 -0.64
C GLN A 360 -4.38 -18.75 0.03
N TYR A 361 -5.41 -17.90 -0.14
CA TYR A 361 -5.38 -16.53 0.34
C TYR A 361 -6.22 -16.34 1.61
N LEU A 362 -5.75 -15.45 2.48
CA LEU A 362 -6.45 -15.05 3.68
C LEU A 362 -7.69 -14.23 3.31
N LYS A 363 -8.83 -14.64 3.84
CA LYS A 363 -10.01 -13.81 3.98
C LYS A 363 -10.15 -13.45 5.45
N GLY A 364 -9.93 -12.19 5.81
CA GLY A 364 -9.97 -11.73 7.19
C GLY A 364 -9.21 -10.43 7.42
N CYS A 365 -9.24 -9.96 8.68
CA CYS A 365 -8.55 -8.75 9.12
C CYS A 365 -7.43 -9.12 10.08
N LEU A 366 -6.22 -8.61 9.85
CA LEU A 366 -5.12 -8.64 10.82
C LEU A 366 -5.09 -7.29 11.52
N GLU A 367 -5.39 -7.24 12.81
CA GLU A 367 -5.46 -5.98 13.58
C GLU A 367 -4.08 -5.34 13.71
N LYS A 368 -3.05 -6.17 13.88
CA LYS A 368 -1.67 -5.72 14.01
C LYS A 368 -0.70 -6.81 13.57
N ILE A 369 0.35 -6.41 12.87
CA ILE A 369 1.47 -7.27 12.48
C ILE A 369 2.74 -6.61 13.02
N GLN A 370 3.55 -7.36 13.75
CA GLN A 370 4.85 -6.88 14.22
C GLN A 370 5.95 -7.88 13.91
N VAL A 371 7.13 -7.37 13.58
CA VAL A 371 8.36 -8.14 13.49
C VAL A 371 9.35 -7.50 14.44
N GLN A 372 9.92 -8.28 15.36
CA GLN A 372 10.82 -7.76 16.40
C GLN A 372 10.22 -6.59 17.19
N GLY A 373 8.91 -6.65 17.45
CA GLY A 373 8.17 -5.60 18.16
C GLY A 373 7.95 -4.30 17.37
N GLN A 374 8.38 -4.21 16.11
CA GLN A 374 8.09 -3.07 15.22
C GLN A 374 6.91 -3.39 14.31
N ASP A 375 6.01 -2.42 14.15
CA ASP A 375 4.82 -2.57 13.31
C ASP A 375 5.21 -2.67 11.84
N VAL A 376 4.63 -3.65 11.14
CA VAL A 376 4.85 -3.85 9.71
C VAL A 376 3.81 -3.04 8.94
N ASP A 377 4.29 -2.11 8.12
CA ASP A 377 3.50 -1.31 7.20
C ASP A 377 3.39 -2.03 5.84
N LEU A 378 2.17 -2.39 5.45
CA LEU A 378 1.91 -3.12 4.20
C LEU A 378 2.19 -2.29 2.94
N ASP A 379 2.21 -0.96 3.01
CA ASP A 379 2.56 -0.13 1.85
C ASP A 379 4.05 -0.22 1.49
N ARG A 380 4.88 -0.72 2.43
CA ARG A 380 6.30 -0.96 2.21
C ARG A 380 6.61 -2.32 1.61
N ALA A 381 5.62 -3.22 1.53
CA ALA A 381 5.79 -4.58 1.02
C ALA A 381 6.46 -4.58 -0.35
N LEU A 382 7.40 -5.49 -0.62
CA LEU A 382 8.01 -5.66 -1.95
C LEU A 382 6.95 -5.84 -3.03
N TYR A 383 5.89 -6.58 -2.71
CA TYR A 383 4.72 -6.78 -3.52
C TYR A 383 3.48 -6.76 -2.62
N LYS A 384 2.44 -6.05 -3.03
CA LYS A 384 1.13 -6.06 -2.39
C LYS A 384 0.09 -6.23 -3.49
N ASP A 385 -0.73 -7.27 -3.40
CA ASP A 385 -1.88 -7.38 -4.28
C ASP A 385 -2.79 -6.17 -4.06
N LEU A 386 -3.29 -5.59 -5.14
CA LEU A 386 -4.09 -4.38 -5.07
C LEU A 386 -5.27 -4.56 -4.09
N SER A 387 -5.87 -5.76 -4.02
CA SER A 387 -7.08 -6.02 -3.23
C SER A 387 -6.87 -5.96 -1.71
N VAL A 388 -5.62 -5.93 -1.26
CA VAL A 388 -5.26 -5.85 0.16
C VAL A 388 -5.27 -4.41 0.65
N SER A 389 -6.03 -4.14 1.71
CA SER A 389 -6.05 -2.84 2.38
C SER A 389 -5.00 -2.81 3.50
N SER A 390 -4.14 -1.80 3.52
CA SER A 390 -2.99 -1.73 4.42
C SER A 390 -3.37 -1.34 5.85
N HIS A 391 -4.32 -0.42 5.99
CA HIS A 391 -4.57 0.32 7.23
C HIS A 391 -6.04 0.30 7.67
N SER A 392 -6.95 -0.22 6.84
CA SER A 392 -8.36 -0.35 7.15
C SER A 392 -8.91 -1.77 7.00
N CYS A 393 -9.76 -2.14 7.96
CA CYS A 393 -10.60 -3.33 7.90
C CYS A 393 -12.09 -2.98 7.91
N PRO A 394 -12.94 -3.65 7.13
CA PRO A 394 -14.39 -3.55 7.28
C PRO A 394 -14.83 -4.05 8.66
N SER A 395 -15.71 -3.28 9.33
CA SER A 395 -16.21 -3.63 10.68
C SER A 395 -17.25 -4.77 10.67
N GLU A 396 -17.85 -5.06 9.51
CA GLU A 396 -18.77 -6.17 9.28
C GLU A 396 -18.42 -6.81 7.92
N VAL A 397 -18.09 -8.10 7.90
CA VAL A 397 -17.80 -8.89 6.68
C VAL A 397 -18.79 -10.02 6.55
#